data_AF-A0A1C0TX98-F1
#
_entry.id   AF-A0A1C0TX98-F1
#
_cell.length_a   1.000
_cell.length_b   1.000
_cell.length_c   1.000
_cell.angle_alpha   90.00
_cell.angle_beta   90.00
_cell.angle_gamma   90.00
#
_symmetry.space_group_name_H-M   'P 1'
#
loop_
_entity.id
_entity.type
_entity.pdbx_description
1 polymer ?
#
loop_
_entity_poly.entity_id
_entity_poly.type
_entity_poly.pdbx_seq_one_letter_code
_entity_poly.pdbx_strand_id
1 'polypeptide(L)'
;MMISRETLLDYIQQFLEERGVLLSASSLESYNIIAEGELDSFEILTLTMGIEAHFSVAVAPELLLDEKNAIVGNLVNALMESI
;
A
#
# COMPACT_ATOMS: atom_id res chain seq x y z
N MET A 1 -13.78 1.08 11.00
CA MET A 1 -13.31 -0.30 10.74
C MET A 1 -12.10 -0.53 11.64
N MET A 2 -11.94 -1.69 12.27
CA MET A 2 -10.70 -1.99 12.99
C MET A 2 -9.65 -2.31 11.94
N ILE A 3 -8.51 -1.61 11.98
CA ILE A 3 -7.40 -1.87 11.06
C ILE A 3 -6.80 -3.25 11.36
N SER A 4 -6.65 -4.05 10.31
CA SER A 4 -5.88 -5.29 10.31
C SER A 4 -5.01 -5.34 9.05
N ARG A 5 -4.00 -6.21 9.09
CA ARG A 5 -3.13 -6.49 7.95
C ARG A 5 -3.94 -6.86 6.71
N GLU A 6 -4.94 -7.72 6.87
CA GLU A 6 -5.83 -8.17 5.80
C GLU A 6 -6.62 -7.00 5.22
N THR A 7 -7.21 -6.15 6.06
CA THR A 7 -7.98 -4.99 5.56
C THR A 7 -7.11 -3.97 4.79
N LEU A 8 -5.84 -3.81 5.16
CA LEU A 8 -4.90 -2.99 4.40
C LEU A 8 -4.54 -3.62 3.05
N LEU A 9 -4.29 -4.94 3.03
CA LEU A 9 -4.01 -5.67 1.79
C LEU A 9 -5.20 -5.63 0.84
N ASP A 10 -6.42 -5.85 1.34
CA ASP A 10 -7.65 -5.76 0.56
C ASP A 10 -7.82 -4.37 -0.05
N TYR A 11 -7.54 -3.32 0.71
CA TYR A 11 -7.57 -1.94 0.23
C TYR A 11 -6.54 -1.68 -0.88
N ILE A 12 -5.30 -2.12 -0.70
CA ILE A 12 -4.23 -1.96 -1.69
C ILE A 12 -4.56 -2.78 -2.96
N GLN A 13 -5.07 -4.00 -2.81
CA GLN A 13 -5.51 -4.83 -3.93
C GLN A 13 -6.58 -4.10 -4.74
N GLN A 14 -7.64 -3.59 -4.09
CA GLN A 14 -8.69 -2.86 -4.77
C GLN A 14 -8.13 -1.62 -5.50
N PHE A 15 -7.25 -0.87 -4.85
CA PHE A 15 -6.60 0.30 -5.44
C PHE A 15 -5.82 -0.04 -6.72
N LEU A 16 -5.11 -1.17 -6.72
CA LEU A 16 -4.36 -1.68 -7.87
C LEU A 16 -5.29 -2.17 -8.98
N GLU A 17 -6.36 -2.88 -8.63
CA GLU A 17 -7.37 -3.37 -9.58
C GLU A 17 -8.08 -2.22 -10.33
N GLU A 18 -8.40 -1.13 -9.62
CA GLU A 18 -8.97 0.09 -10.21
C GLU A 18 -8.05 0.75 -11.24
N ARG A 19 -6.74 0.44 -11.21
CA ARG A 19 -5.72 0.90 -12.16
C ARG A 19 -5.36 -0.14 -13.21
N GLY A 20 -6.04 -1.29 -13.21
CA GLY A 20 -5.81 -2.38 -14.18
C GLY A 20 -4.72 -3.37 -13.77
N VAL A 21 -4.18 -3.26 -12.55
CA VAL A 21 -3.17 -4.17 -12.01
C VAL A 21 -3.86 -5.34 -11.31
N LEU A 22 -3.96 -6.47 -12.01
CA LEU A 22 -4.61 -7.68 -11.50
C LEU A 22 -3.58 -8.64 -10.92
N LEU A 23 -3.51 -8.71 -9.59
CA LEU A 23 -2.60 -9.59 -8.87
C LEU A 23 -3.33 -10.74 -8.20
N SER A 24 -2.69 -11.90 -8.14
CA SER A 24 -3.10 -12.95 -7.22
C SER A 24 -2.77 -12.55 -5.78
N ALA A 25 -3.51 -13.08 -4.79
CA ALA A 25 -3.21 -12.83 -3.37
C ALA A 25 -1.75 -13.19 -3.01
N SER A 26 -1.20 -14.27 -3.58
CA SER A 26 0.20 -14.66 -3.38
C SER A 26 1.23 -13.70 -4.01
N SER A 27 0.82 -12.95 -5.03
CA SER A 27 1.69 -12.00 -5.73
C SER A 27 1.65 -10.60 -5.09
N LEU A 28 0.49 -10.22 -4.53
CA LEU A 28 0.25 -8.91 -3.93
C LEU A 28 1.33 -8.56 -2.91
N GLU A 29 1.57 -9.44 -1.93
CA GLU A 29 2.49 -9.12 -0.83
C GLU A 29 3.95 -8.93 -1.29
N SER A 30 4.34 -9.55 -2.40
CA SER A 30 5.67 -9.40 -3.00
C SER A 30 5.75 -8.31 -4.07
N TYR A 31 4.63 -7.67 -4.40
CA TYR A 31 4.54 -6.71 -5.49
C TYR A 31 5.27 -5.41 -5.15
N ASN A 32 6.08 -4.91 -6.08
CA ASN A 32 6.79 -3.65 -5.92
C ASN A 32 6.05 -2.52 -6.67
N ILE A 33 5.41 -1.63 -5.92
CA ILE A 33 4.56 -0.57 -6.49
C ILE A 33 5.34 0.49 -7.29
N ILE A 34 6.66 0.57 -7.11
CA ILE A 34 7.53 1.53 -7.80
C ILE A 34 8.22 0.88 -9.01
N ALA A 35 8.82 -0.29 -8.81
CA ALA A 35 9.68 -0.94 -9.82
C ALA A 35 8.87 -1.54 -10.98
N GLU A 36 7.65 -1.98 -10.72
CA GLU A 36 6.76 -2.56 -11.75
C GLU A 36 6.16 -1.47 -12.65
N GLY A 37 6.34 -0.18 -12.32
CA GLY A 37 6.03 0.96 -13.20
C GLY A 37 4.54 1.31 -13.33
N GLU A 38 3.68 0.64 -12.58
CA GLU A 38 2.22 0.84 -12.68
C GLU A 38 1.71 2.03 -11.84
N LEU A 39 2.41 2.43 -10.78
CA LEU A 39 2.06 3.62 -9.99
C LEU A 39 3.10 4.73 -10.17
N ASP A 40 2.63 5.91 -10.55
CA ASP A 40 3.44 7.13 -10.53
C ASP A 40 3.40 7.82 -9.15
N SER A 41 4.10 8.96 -9.02
CA SER A 41 4.14 9.69 -7.76
C SER A 41 2.78 10.24 -7.29
N PHE A 42 1.86 10.53 -8.22
CA PHE A 42 0.50 10.95 -7.86
C PHE A 42 -0.34 9.78 -7.39
N GLU A 43 -0.16 8.61 -8.00
CA GLU A 43 -0.85 7.41 -7.57
C GLU A 43 -0.37 6.93 -6.19
N ILE A 44 0.95 6.99 -5.94
CA ILE A 44 1.50 6.70 -4.61
C ILE A 44 0.92 7.67 -3.56
N LEU A 45 0.86 8.97 -3.87
CA LEU A 45 0.26 9.95 -2.97
C LEU A 45 -1.25 9.68 -2.74
N THR A 46 -1.96 9.27 -3.79
CA THR A 46 -3.39 8.95 -3.70
C THR A 46 -3.63 7.72 -2.83
N LEU A 47 -2.77 6.68 -2.97
CA LEU A 47 -2.81 5.48 -2.15
C LEU A 47 -2.64 5.84 -0.67
N THR A 48 -1.64 6.65 -0.34
CA THR A 48 -1.34 6.98 1.06
C THR A 48 -2.43 7.83 1.69
N MET A 49 -2.88 8.89 1.01
CA MET A 49 -4.03 9.69 1.45
C MET A 49 -5.29 8.83 1.64
N GLY A 50 -5.48 7.85 0.76
CA GLY A 50 -6.57 6.89 0.82
C GLY A 50 -6.51 6.00 2.07
N ILE A 51 -5.32 5.49 2.41
CA ILE A 51 -5.07 4.73 3.64
C ILE A 51 -5.36 5.61 4.87
N GLU A 52 -4.86 6.84 4.90
CA GLU A 52 -5.08 7.74 6.03
C GLU A 52 -6.58 8.00 6.26
N ALA A 53 -7.31 8.28 5.17
CA ALA A 53 -8.74 8.56 5.23
C ALA A 53 -9.58 7.34 5.66
N HIS A 54 -9.25 6.14 5.18
CA HIS A 54 -10.05 4.93 5.45
C HIS A 54 -9.76 4.31 6.82
N PHE A 55 -8.51 4.38 7.27
CA PHE A 55 -8.06 3.67 8.47
C PHE A 55 -7.76 4.60 9.65
N SER A 56 -7.78 5.92 9.46
CA SER A 56 -7.43 6.92 10.50
C SER A 56 -6.01 6.71 11.05
N VAL A 57 -5.08 6.30 10.17
CA VAL A 57 -3.64 6.13 10.46
C VAL A 57 -2.89 7.26 9.78
N ALA A 58 -1.75 7.70 10.32
CA ALA A 58 -0.85 8.61 9.63
C ALA A 58 0.17 7.81 8.82
N VAL A 59 0.33 8.11 7.53
CA VAL A 59 1.39 7.51 6.71
C VAL A 59 2.58 8.48 6.71
N ALA A 60 3.57 8.19 7.55
CA ALA A 60 4.77 9.03 7.65
C ALA A 60 5.53 9.04 6.30
N PRO A 61 5.95 10.22 5.78
CA PRO A 61 6.66 10.31 4.50
C PRO A 61 7.92 9.43 4.44
N GLU A 62 8.59 9.22 5.58
CA GLU A 62 9.77 8.38 5.70
C GLU A 62 9.48 6.92 5.30
N LEU A 63 8.25 6.43 5.52
CA LEU A 63 7.83 5.10 5.09
C LEU A 63 7.83 4.98 3.57
N LEU A 64 7.60 6.07 2.84
CA LEU A 64 7.57 6.09 1.37
C LEU A 64 8.97 6.27 0.76
N LEU A 65 9.92 6.77 1.54
CA LEU A 65 11.31 6.96 1.13
C LEU A 65 12.16 5.70 1.36
N ASP A 66 11.72 4.77 2.21
CA ASP A 66 12.38 3.46 2.36
C ASP A 66 12.05 2.57 1.17
N GLU A 67 13.07 2.26 0.35
CA GLU A 67 12.97 1.39 -0.82
C GLU A 67 12.38 0.01 -0.49
N LYS A 68 12.51 -0.47 0.75
CA LYS A 68 11.89 -1.73 1.18
C LYS A 68 10.38 -1.66 1.20
N ASN A 69 9.81 -0.51 1.51
CA ASN A 69 8.37 -0.28 1.57
C ASN A 69 7.77 -0.02 0.18
N ALA A 70 8.59 -0.02 -0.87
CA ALA A 70 8.06 -0.17 -2.23
C ALA A 70 7.36 -1.53 -2.41
N ILE A 71 7.71 -2.54 -1.60
CA ILE A 71 7.03 -3.83 -1.58
C ILE A 71 5.77 -3.73 -0.71
N VAL A 72 4.62 -4.09 -1.26
CA VAL A 72 3.30 -3.99 -0.58
C VAL A 72 3.31 -4.66 0.80
N GLY A 73 3.81 -5.89 0.91
CA GLY A 73 3.84 -6.60 2.19
C GLY A 73 4.69 -5.89 3.25
N ASN A 74 5.80 -5.26 2.85
CA ASN A 74 6.65 -4.50 3.75
C ASN A 74 5.98 -3.20 4.18
N LEU A 75 5.35 -2.47 3.25
CA LEU A 75 4.59 -1.26 3.57
C LEU A 75 3.49 -1.56 4.58
N VAL A 76 2.72 -2.62 4.36
CA VAL A 76 1.66 -3.04 5.28
C VAL A 76 2.23 -3.37 6.66
N ASN A 77 3.33 -4.12 6.72
CA ASN A 77 3.96 -4.44 8.01
C ASN A 77 4.43 -3.16 8.73
N ALA A 78 5.06 -2.24 8.01
CA ALA A 78 5.54 -0.98 8.58
C ALA A 78 4.39 -0.09 9.09
N LEU A 79 3.27 -0.05 8.37
CA LEU A 79 2.05 0.64 8.83
C LEU A 79 1.50 -0.02 10.10
N MET A 80 1.45 -1.34 10.16
CA MET A 80 0.99 -2.06 11.36
C MET A 80 1.89 -1.86 12.58
N GLU A 81 3.20 -1.68 12.40
CA GLU A 81 4.16 -1.38 13.49
C GLU A 81 4.05 0.06 14.00
N SER A 82 3.45 0.96 13.22
CA SER A 82 3.31 2.40 13.53
C SER A 82 2.04 2.77 14.30
N ILE A 83 1.17 1.79 14.57
CA ILE A 83 -0.16 1.95 15.20
C ILE A 83 -0.12 1.56 16.68
#